data_AF-A0A940VA76-F1
#
_entry.id   AF-A0A940VA76-F1
#
_cell.length_a   1.000
_cell.length_b   1.000
_cell.length_c   1.000
_cell.angle_alpha   90.00
_cell.angle_beta   90.00
_cell.angle_gamma   90.00
#
_symmetry.space_group_name_H-M   'P 1'
#
loop_
_entity.id
_entity.type
_entity.pdbx_description
1 polymer ?
#
loop_
_entity_poly.entity_id
_entity_poly.type
_entity_poly.pdbx_seq_one_letter_code
_entity_poly.pdbx_strand_id
1 'polypeptide(L)'
;NDQFFLNLAMAVGKALTDPCRGIADSTLVVTMARNGTDFGIRVAGLGDRWFTAPVEMPKGLFFPGYTEADANPDMGDSAIVETIGLGAFAMAASPSVVRFVGAGGFQDAVRATEEMAEICLGEHPHFRMPTMDERGTPVGIDIRKVIETGITPMINTGIAGKVPGTGQVGAGVARAPLACFEMALEAFAARKGAADGKVN
;
A
#
# COMPACT_ATOMS: atom_id res chain seq x y z
N ASN A 1 -18.47 -14.73 -8.20
CA ASN A 1 -17.87 -13.39 -8.24
C ASN A 1 -16.52 -13.51 -7.57
N ASP A 2 -15.46 -13.43 -8.35
CA ASP A 2 -14.09 -13.69 -7.89
C ASP A 2 -13.55 -12.57 -6.98
N GLN A 3 -14.25 -11.42 -6.91
CA GLN A 3 -13.95 -10.31 -5.99
C GLN A 3 -14.49 -10.53 -4.56
N PHE A 4 -15.22 -11.62 -4.29
CA PHE A 4 -15.77 -11.86 -2.95
C PHE A 4 -14.68 -11.89 -1.86
N PHE A 5 -13.53 -12.50 -2.17
CA PHE A 5 -12.45 -12.65 -1.20
C PHE A 5 -11.78 -11.32 -0.84
N LEU A 6 -11.76 -10.33 -1.74
CA LEU A 6 -11.15 -9.02 -1.47
C LEU A 6 -11.76 -8.35 -0.24
N ASN A 7 -13.08 -8.41 -0.08
CA ASN A 7 -13.77 -7.83 1.07
C ASN A 7 -13.35 -8.48 2.39
N LEU A 8 -13.18 -9.81 2.39
CA LEU A 8 -12.69 -10.55 3.55
C LEU A 8 -11.22 -10.21 3.84
N ALA A 9 -10.38 -10.14 2.81
CA ALA A 9 -8.97 -9.77 2.93
C ALA A 9 -8.81 -8.35 3.51
N MET A 10 -9.64 -7.39 3.08
CA MET A 10 -9.65 -6.04 3.65
C MET A 10 -10.04 -6.04 5.12
N ALA A 11 -11.10 -6.77 5.49
CA ALA A 11 -11.53 -6.88 6.89
C ALA A 11 -10.44 -7.53 7.77
N VAL A 12 -9.77 -8.57 7.28
CA VAL A 12 -8.63 -9.20 7.95
C VAL A 12 -7.48 -8.20 8.09
N GLY A 13 -7.12 -7.49 7.01
CA GLY A 13 -6.05 -6.50 7.04
C GLY A 13 -6.30 -5.39 8.06
N LYS A 14 -7.55 -4.92 8.14
CA LYS A 14 -7.96 -3.96 9.16
C LYS A 14 -7.86 -4.53 10.58
N ALA A 15 -8.36 -5.75 10.80
CA ALA A 15 -8.32 -6.41 12.09
C ALA A 15 -6.87 -6.70 12.58
N LEU A 16 -5.95 -6.99 11.66
CA LEU A 16 -4.53 -7.20 11.98
C LEU A 16 -3.80 -5.90 12.35
N THR A 17 -4.15 -4.79 11.69
CA THR A 17 -3.42 -3.52 11.84
C THR A 17 -3.97 -2.61 12.92
N ASP A 18 -5.25 -2.70 13.27
CA ASP A 18 -5.87 -1.86 14.29
C ASP A 18 -5.22 -1.99 15.68
N PRO A 19 -4.90 -3.20 16.18
CA PRO A 19 -4.22 -3.36 17.47
C PRO A 19 -2.82 -2.75 17.53
N CYS A 20 -2.20 -2.45 16.37
CA CYS A 20 -0.89 -1.82 16.31
C CYS A 20 -0.93 -0.29 16.53
N ARG A 21 -2.12 0.32 16.59
CA ARG A 21 -2.28 1.76 16.82
C ARG A 21 -1.95 2.15 18.25
N GLY A 22 -1.40 3.34 18.44
CA GLY A 22 -1.10 3.89 19.76
C GLY A 22 0.21 3.38 20.38
N ILE A 23 0.97 2.53 19.69
CA ILE A 23 2.31 2.13 20.12
C ILE A 23 3.23 3.35 20.03
N ALA A 24 3.68 3.83 21.19
CA ALA A 24 4.59 4.97 21.29
C ALA A 24 5.86 4.72 20.46
N ASP A 25 6.35 5.78 19.82
CA ASP A 25 7.60 5.79 19.03
C ASP A 25 7.65 4.79 17.86
N SER A 26 6.51 4.22 17.47
CA SER A 26 6.42 3.35 16.29
C SER A 26 6.21 4.16 15.01
N THR A 27 7.07 3.93 14.02
CA THR A 27 7.02 4.52 12.67
C THR A 27 6.28 3.63 11.66
N LEU A 28 5.63 2.57 12.15
CA LEU A 28 4.88 1.61 11.36
C LEU A 28 3.62 2.25 10.76
N VAL A 29 3.46 2.16 9.44
CA VAL A 29 2.18 2.46 8.79
C VAL A 29 1.17 1.37 9.11
N VAL A 30 0.01 1.78 9.61
CA VAL A 30 -1.09 0.88 10.05
C VAL A 30 -2.35 1.06 9.22
N THR A 31 -2.38 2.02 8.31
CA THR A 31 -3.47 2.16 7.34
C THR A 31 -2.95 2.86 6.11
N MET A 32 -3.31 2.34 4.95
CA MET A 32 -3.29 3.03 3.67
C MET A 32 -4.70 2.95 3.07
N ALA A 33 -5.22 4.07 2.57
CA ALA A 33 -6.54 4.16 1.95
C ALA A 33 -6.58 5.34 0.97
N ARG A 34 -7.54 5.33 0.05
CA ARG A 34 -7.71 6.41 -0.92
C ARG A 34 -9.17 6.58 -1.34
N ASN A 35 -9.54 7.77 -1.79
CA ASN A 35 -10.94 8.10 -2.10
C ASN A 35 -11.16 8.65 -3.53
N GLY A 36 -10.17 8.53 -4.42
CA GLY A 36 -10.22 9.11 -5.77
C GLY A 36 -9.81 10.59 -5.84
N THR A 37 -9.43 11.20 -4.72
CA THR A 37 -8.86 12.56 -4.65
C THR A 37 -7.61 12.57 -3.77
N ASP A 38 -7.69 12.00 -2.57
CA ASP A 38 -6.61 11.93 -1.60
C ASP A 38 -6.23 10.49 -1.27
N PHE A 39 -4.93 10.26 -1.15
CA PHE A 39 -4.31 9.10 -0.55
C PHE A 39 -3.97 9.42 0.90
N GLY A 40 -4.39 8.58 1.83
CA GLY A 40 -4.19 8.77 3.26
C GLY A 40 -3.42 7.63 3.90
N ILE A 41 -2.50 7.99 4.81
CA ILE A 41 -1.87 7.04 5.72
C ILE A 41 -2.14 7.37 7.19
N ARG A 42 -2.07 6.34 8.03
CA ARG A 42 -1.95 6.47 9.50
C ARG A 42 -0.74 5.68 9.99
N VAL A 43 -0.10 6.21 11.02
CA VAL A 43 1.12 5.64 11.61
C VAL A 43 0.85 5.28 13.06
N ALA A 44 1.31 4.10 13.49
CA ALA A 44 1.09 3.54 14.81
C ALA A 44 1.37 4.53 15.95
N GLY A 45 2.53 5.20 15.88
CA GLY A 45 2.98 6.19 16.86
C GLY A 45 2.43 7.60 16.65
N LEU A 46 1.42 7.81 15.81
CA LEU A 46 0.82 9.14 15.56
C LEU A 46 -0.69 9.19 15.84
N GLY A 47 -1.22 8.17 16.52
CA GLY A 47 -2.62 8.10 16.93
C GLY A 47 -3.56 8.02 15.73
N ASP A 48 -4.61 8.84 15.73
CA ASP A 48 -5.69 8.77 14.74
C ASP A 48 -5.52 9.76 13.58
N ARG A 49 -4.41 10.52 13.59
CA ARG A 49 -4.13 11.54 12.59
C ARG A 49 -3.91 10.90 11.22
N TRP A 50 -4.62 11.42 10.22
CA TRP A 50 -4.38 11.14 8.81
C TRP A 50 -3.33 12.09 8.23
N PHE A 51 -2.48 11.54 7.37
CA PHE A 51 -1.57 12.30 6.51
C PHE A 51 -1.97 12.04 5.07
N THR A 52 -2.32 13.09 4.34
CA THR A 52 -3.01 12.97 3.05
C THR A 52 -2.32 13.75 1.96
N ALA A 53 -2.22 13.18 0.76
CA ALA A 53 -1.71 13.83 -0.43
C ALA A 53 -2.55 13.42 -1.66
N PRO A 54 -2.57 14.18 -2.75
CA PRO A 54 -3.36 13.84 -3.93
C PRO A 54 -3.04 12.44 -4.46
N VAL A 55 -4.06 11.65 -4.82
CA VAL A 55 -3.86 10.32 -5.40
C VAL A 55 -3.18 10.38 -6.77
N GLU A 56 -2.46 9.32 -7.10
CA GLU A 56 -1.91 9.11 -8.44
C GLU A 56 -2.92 8.44 -9.38
N MET A 57 -2.66 8.55 -10.69
CA MET A 57 -3.39 7.79 -11.71
C MET A 57 -2.86 6.35 -11.77
N PRO A 58 -3.74 5.32 -11.68
CA PRO A 58 -3.34 3.94 -11.91
C PRO A 58 -2.81 3.73 -13.33
N LYS A 59 -1.73 2.98 -13.48
CA LYS A 59 -1.15 2.60 -14.77
C LYS A 59 -1.28 1.10 -14.98
N GLY A 60 -1.81 0.68 -16.13
CA GLY A 60 -1.98 -0.75 -16.40
C GLY A 60 -2.72 -1.04 -17.70
N LEU A 61 -3.40 -2.19 -17.73
CA LEU A 61 -4.15 -2.67 -18.89
C LEU A 61 -5.62 -2.26 -18.79
N PHE A 62 -6.17 -1.79 -19.90
CA PHE A 62 -7.58 -1.44 -20.04
C PHE A 62 -8.35 -2.55 -20.75
N PHE A 63 -9.59 -2.74 -20.33
CA PHE A 63 -10.50 -3.67 -20.99
C PHE A 63 -10.89 -3.16 -22.39
N PRO A 64 -11.29 -4.05 -23.32
CA PRO A 64 -11.67 -3.64 -24.67
C PRO A 64 -12.72 -2.53 -24.66
N GLY A 65 -12.44 -1.44 -25.38
CA GLY A 65 -13.32 -0.27 -25.47
C GLY A 65 -13.03 0.84 -24.45
N TYR A 66 -12.10 0.62 -23.50
CA TYR A 66 -11.65 1.66 -22.57
C TYR A 66 -10.19 2.04 -22.79
N THR A 67 -9.85 3.24 -22.32
CA THR A 67 -8.51 3.82 -22.36
C THR A 67 -8.18 4.52 -21.05
N GLU A 68 -6.95 5.01 -20.92
CA GLU A 68 -6.54 5.87 -19.79
C GLU A 68 -7.43 7.11 -19.62
N ALA A 69 -7.99 7.63 -20.71
CA ALA A 69 -8.90 8.77 -20.65
C ALA A 69 -10.21 8.47 -19.91
N ASP A 70 -10.57 7.19 -19.75
CA ASP A 70 -11.79 6.74 -19.07
C ASP A 70 -11.55 6.44 -17.59
N ALA A 71 -10.29 6.40 -17.14
CA ALA A 71 -9.90 6.06 -15.78
C ALA A 71 -10.25 7.16 -14.76
N ASN A 72 -10.66 6.74 -13.57
CA ASN A 72 -10.67 7.56 -12.38
C ASN A 72 -9.31 7.50 -11.67
N PRO A 73 -8.91 8.54 -10.92
CA PRO A 73 -7.80 8.43 -9.97
C PRO A 73 -8.01 7.31 -8.93
N ASP A 74 -6.92 6.79 -8.35
CA ASP A 74 -6.96 5.59 -7.49
C ASP A 74 -7.90 5.77 -6.28
N MET A 75 -8.69 4.73 -5.98
CA MET A 75 -9.73 4.80 -4.95
C MET A 75 -9.96 3.47 -4.23
N GLY A 76 -10.48 3.56 -3.01
CA GLY A 76 -10.90 2.46 -2.15
C GLY A 76 -10.01 2.26 -0.92
N ASP A 77 -10.46 1.39 -0.02
CA ASP A 77 -9.72 0.99 1.18
C ASP A 77 -8.85 -0.25 0.96
N SER A 78 -8.83 -0.80 -0.26
CA SER A 78 -8.12 -2.05 -0.57
C SER A 78 -6.60 -1.98 -0.36
N ALA A 79 -6.00 -0.79 -0.32
CA ALA A 79 -4.60 -0.58 0.05
C ALA A 79 -4.24 -1.08 1.48
N ILE A 80 -5.24 -1.40 2.30
CA ILE A 80 -5.04 -2.11 3.56
C ILE A 80 -4.46 -3.52 3.37
N VAL A 81 -4.67 -4.13 2.20
CA VAL A 81 -4.13 -5.45 1.84
C VAL A 81 -2.61 -5.37 1.65
N GLU A 82 -2.11 -4.33 0.99
CA GLU A 82 -0.68 -4.03 0.91
C GLU A 82 -0.09 -3.66 2.28
N THR A 83 -0.88 -3.01 3.14
CA THR A 83 -0.42 -2.65 4.50
C THR A 83 -0.05 -3.89 5.34
N ILE A 84 -0.71 -5.03 5.11
CA ILE A 84 -0.38 -6.31 5.76
C ILE A 84 0.59 -7.19 4.97
N GLY A 85 1.21 -6.66 3.91
CA GLY A 85 2.20 -7.38 3.12
C GLY A 85 1.61 -8.33 2.08
N LEU A 86 0.35 -8.15 1.67
CA LEU A 86 -0.24 -8.86 0.54
C LEU A 86 -0.31 -7.92 -0.68
N GLY A 87 -1.06 -8.31 -1.73
CA GLY A 87 -1.22 -7.47 -2.92
C GLY A 87 0.11 -7.26 -3.66
N ALA A 88 0.48 -6.00 -3.90
CA ALA A 88 1.75 -5.66 -4.56
C ALA A 88 2.99 -6.22 -3.82
N PHE A 89 2.93 -6.34 -2.50
CA PHE A 89 4.02 -6.81 -1.66
C PHE A 89 4.21 -8.33 -1.79
N ALA A 90 3.22 -9.04 -2.32
CA ALA A 90 3.27 -10.49 -2.53
C ALA A 90 3.17 -10.86 -4.02
N MET A 91 3.56 -9.96 -4.93
CA MET A 91 3.43 -10.19 -6.38
C MET A 91 4.15 -11.44 -6.86
N ALA A 92 5.31 -11.75 -6.28
CA ALA A 92 6.04 -12.97 -6.59
C ALA A 92 5.21 -14.24 -6.32
N ALA A 93 4.28 -14.22 -5.37
CA ALA A 93 3.39 -15.35 -5.06
C ALA A 93 2.24 -15.52 -6.07
N SER A 94 2.01 -14.56 -6.97
CA SER A 94 0.95 -14.63 -7.97
C SER A 94 1.43 -14.23 -9.38
N PRO A 95 2.28 -15.06 -10.03
CA PRO A 95 2.85 -14.74 -11.35
C PRO A 95 1.80 -14.52 -12.44
N SER A 96 0.61 -15.13 -12.32
CA SER A 96 -0.49 -15.00 -13.28
C SER A 96 -1.11 -13.60 -13.27
N VAL A 97 -1.15 -12.94 -12.11
CA VAL A 97 -1.78 -11.62 -11.94
C VAL A 97 -0.86 -10.49 -12.41
N VAL A 98 0.46 -10.70 -12.40
CA VAL A 98 1.47 -9.69 -12.77
C VAL A 98 1.26 -9.15 -14.19
N ARG A 99 0.94 -10.04 -15.13
CA ARG A 99 0.58 -9.65 -16.51
C ARG A 99 -0.73 -8.87 -16.55
N PHE A 100 -1.71 -9.26 -15.75
CA PHE A 100 -3.03 -8.63 -15.70
C PHE A 100 -2.97 -7.19 -15.19
N VAL A 101 -2.10 -6.91 -14.21
CA VAL A 101 -1.86 -5.54 -13.70
C VAL A 101 -0.86 -4.75 -14.55
N GLY A 102 -0.43 -5.28 -15.70
CA GLY A 102 0.46 -4.59 -16.64
C GLY A 102 1.92 -4.47 -16.19
N ALA A 103 2.33 -5.19 -15.13
CA ALA A 103 3.66 -5.09 -14.53
C ALA A 103 4.75 -5.95 -15.22
N GLY A 104 4.44 -6.62 -16.33
CA GLY A 104 5.40 -7.43 -17.09
C GLY A 104 5.32 -8.94 -16.78
N GLY A 105 6.46 -9.55 -16.45
CA GLY A 105 6.61 -10.99 -16.22
C GLY A 105 6.98 -11.38 -14.78
N PHE A 106 7.23 -12.67 -14.54
CA PHE A 106 7.55 -13.17 -13.19
C PHE A 106 8.76 -12.47 -12.54
N GLN A 107 9.81 -12.17 -13.31
CA GLN A 107 10.97 -11.46 -12.78
C GLN A 107 10.66 -10.01 -12.37
N ASP A 108 9.69 -9.36 -13.01
CA ASP A 108 9.19 -8.06 -12.55
C ASP A 108 8.44 -8.20 -11.22
N ALA A 109 7.68 -9.30 -11.04
CA ALA A 109 6.99 -9.61 -9.80
C ALA A 109 7.94 -9.80 -8.61
N VAL A 110 9.05 -10.51 -8.86
CA VAL A 110 10.13 -10.71 -7.88
C VAL A 110 10.74 -9.35 -7.53
N ARG A 111 11.14 -8.56 -8.53
CA ARG A 111 11.69 -7.21 -8.30
C ARG A 111 10.76 -6.30 -7.52
N ALA A 112 9.47 -6.28 -7.86
CA ALA A 112 8.48 -5.48 -7.14
C ALA A 112 8.35 -5.92 -5.68
N THR A 113 8.36 -7.24 -5.43
CA THR A 113 8.32 -7.80 -4.07
C THR A 113 9.58 -7.42 -3.28
N GLU A 114 10.76 -7.53 -3.88
CA GLU A 114 12.03 -7.14 -3.27
C GLU A 114 12.13 -5.63 -3.01
N GLU A 115 11.65 -4.80 -3.94
CA GLU A 115 11.57 -3.34 -3.77
C GLU A 115 10.71 -2.97 -2.56
N MET A 116 9.58 -3.65 -2.36
CA MET A 116 8.73 -3.45 -1.18
C MET A 116 9.41 -3.95 0.11
N ALA A 117 10.34 -4.89 0.04
CA ALA A 117 11.11 -5.35 1.19
C ALA A 117 12.04 -4.26 1.75
N GLU A 118 12.60 -3.40 0.89
CA GLU A 118 13.48 -2.30 1.27
C GLU A 118 12.80 -1.31 2.23
N ILE A 119 11.48 -1.14 2.12
CA ILE A 119 10.69 -0.24 2.97
C ILE A 119 9.98 -0.93 4.14
N CYS A 120 10.12 -2.26 4.26
CA CYS A 120 9.48 -3.06 5.30
C CYS A 120 10.40 -3.32 6.50
N LEU A 121 9.81 -3.52 7.68
CA LEU A 121 10.54 -3.88 8.90
C LEU A 121 10.99 -5.35 8.92
N GLY A 122 10.33 -6.22 8.13
CA GLY A 122 10.71 -7.62 8.01
C GLY A 122 9.79 -8.42 7.11
N GLU A 123 9.77 -9.72 7.32
CA GLU A 123 8.95 -10.69 6.58
C GLU A 123 7.84 -11.27 7.47
N HIS A 124 6.66 -11.52 6.89
CA HIS A 124 5.54 -12.09 7.60
C HIS A 124 5.78 -13.58 7.91
N PRO A 125 5.59 -14.05 9.16
CA PRO A 125 5.90 -15.42 9.54
C PRO A 125 4.90 -16.45 8.97
N HIS A 126 3.71 -16.02 8.56
CA HIS A 126 2.64 -16.92 8.11
C HIS A 126 2.25 -16.75 6.63
N PHE A 127 2.62 -15.64 6.00
CA PHE A 127 2.32 -15.41 4.58
C PHE A 127 3.59 -15.77 3.81
N ARG A 128 3.73 -17.06 3.50
CA ARG A 128 4.92 -17.61 2.85
C ARG A 128 4.72 -17.68 1.35
N MET A 129 5.77 -17.39 0.59
CA MET A 129 5.75 -17.36 -0.87
C MET A 129 6.58 -18.54 -1.43
N PRO A 130 5.94 -19.61 -1.92
CA PRO A 130 6.66 -20.76 -2.47
C PRO A 130 7.60 -20.42 -3.62
N THR A 131 7.25 -19.39 -4.39
CA THR A 131 8.04 -18.86 -5.52
C THR A 131 9.30 -18.09 -5.10
N MET A 132 9.49 -17.82 -3.81
CA MET A 132 10.65 -17.15 -3.24
C MET A 132 11.28 -18.00 -2.13
N ASP A 133 11.42 -19.32 -2.37
CA ASP A 133 11.99 -20.28 -1.41
C ASP A 133 11.32 -20.23 -0.04
N GLU A 134 9.98 -20.17 -0.06
CA GLU A 134 9.14 -20.05 1.11
C GLU A 134 9.38 -18.78 1.94
N ARG A 135 10.07 -17.73 1.48
CA ARG A 135 10.23 -16.47 2.24
C ARG A 135 8.88 -15.86 2.63
N GLY A 136 8.86 -15.11 3.74
CA GLY A 136 7.66 -14.40 4.15
C GLY A 136 7.44 -13.17 3.30
N THR A 137 6.19 -12.76 3.10
CA THR A 137 5.92 -11.50 2.39
C THR A 137 6.49 -10.31 3.16
N PRO A 138 7.03 -9.28 2.49
CA PRO A 138 7.43 -8.04 3.14
C PRO A 138 6.28 -7.45 3.93
N VAL A 139 6.51 -7.08 5.19
CA VAL A 139 5.48 -6.50 6.04
C VAL A 139 6.05 -5.44 6.97
N GLY A 140 5.18 -4.50 7.34
CA GLY A 140 5.48 -3.43 8.27
C GLY A 140 6.20 -2.28 7.58
N ILE A 141 5.47 -1.51 6.78
CA ILE A 141 5.98 -0.34 6.07
C ILE A 141 6.46 0.69 7.11
N ASP A 142 7.73 1.08 7.05
CA ASP A 142 8.34 2.07 7.93
C ASP A 142 8.44 3.41 7.21
N ILE A 143 7.79 4.46 7.74
CA ILE A 143 7.84 5.80 7.13
C ILE A 143 9.27 6.33 6.99
N ARG A 144 10.21 5.94 7.86
CA ARG A 144 11.61 6.37 7.77
C ARG A 144 12.29 5.77 6.55
N LYS A 145 12.08 4.47 6.30
CA LYS A 145 12.66 3.76 5.16
C LYS A 145 12.08 4.28 3.84
N VAL A 146 10.78 4.59 3.80
CA VAL A 146 10.14 5.22 2.63
C VAL A 146 10.83 6.54 2.28
N ILE A 147 11.08 7.42 3.27
CA ILE A 147 11.77 8.70 3.03
C ILE A 147 13.25 8.52 2.70
N GLU A 148 13.96 7.65 3.41
CA GLU A 148 15.39 7.41 3.22
C GLU A 148 15.72 6.84 1.84
N THR A 149 14.90 5.89 1.37
CA THR A 149 15.11 5.21 0.08
C THR A 149 14.46 5.95 -1.10
N GLY A 150 13.45 6.78 -0.84
CA GLY A 150 12.58 7.34 -1.87
C GLY A 150 11.61 6.34 -2.51
N ILE A 151 11.61 5.07 -2.05
CA ILE A 151 10.72 4.02 -2.54
C ILE A 151 9.35 4.20 -1.87
N THR A 152 8.29 4.40 -2.66
CA THR A 152 6.92 4.47 -2.14
C THR A 152 6.15 3.15 -2.30
N PRO A 153 5.22 2.83 -1.39
CA PRO A 153 4.39 1.63 -1.50
C PRO A 153 3.69 1.51 -2.85
N MET A 154 3.86 0.34 -3.47
CA MET A 154 3.15 -0.06 -4.68
C MET A 154 1.79 -0.65 -4.31
N ILE A 155 0.78 -0.44 -5.16
CA ILE A 155 -0.60 -0.89 -4.92
C ILE A 155 -1.13 -1.55 -6.19
N ASN A 156 -1.52 -2.81 -6.09
CA ASN A 156 -2.23 -3.49 -7.18
C ASN A 156 -3.71 -3.11 -7.07
N THR A 157 -4.25 -2.49 -8.12
CA THR A 157 -5.58 -1.87 -8.05
C THR A 157 -6.41 -2.15 -9.30
N GLY A 158 -7.72 -2.27 -9.09
CA GLY A 158 -8.68 -2.22 -10.19
C GLY A 158 -8.87 -0.78 -10.64
N ILE A 159 -8.77 -0.51 -11.94
CA ILE A 159 -8.96 0.84 -12.47
C ILE A 159 -10.46 1.06 -12.62
N ALA A 160 -11.02 1.98 -11.81
CA ALA A 160 -12.42 2.37 -11.90
C ALA A 160 -12.63 3.38 -13.05
N GLY A 161 -13.80 3.33 -13.69
CA GLY A 161 -14.20 4.35 -14.66
C GLY A 161 -14.56 5.67 -13.99
N LYS A 162 -14.20 6.80 -14.61
CA LYS A 162 -14.50 8.15 -14.09
C LYS A 162 -15.99 8.53 -14.13
N VAL A 163 -16.79 7.80 -14.92
CA VAL A 163 -18.24 8.00 -15.00
C VAL A 163 -18.94 7.09 -13.98
N PRO A 164 -19.84 7.63 -13.13
CA PRO A 164 -20.57 6.82 -12.16
C PRO A 164 -21.34 5.68 -12.81
N GLY A 165 -21.20 4.47 -12.25
CA GLY A 165 -21.89 3.26 -12.72
C GLY A 165 -21.16 2.49 -13.83
N THR A 166 -20.05 3.00 -14.38
CA THR A 166 -19.24 2.27 -15.37
C THR A 166 -18.60 1.01 -14.79
N GLY A 167 -18.20 1.06 -13.50
CA GLY A 167 -17.50 -0.03 -12.84
C GLY A 167 -16.01 -0.07 -13.20
N GLN A 168 -15.43 -1.26 -13.20
CA GLN A 168 -14.00 -1.46 -13.49
C GLN A 168 -13.75 -1.41 -15.00
N VAL A 169 -12.80 -0.57 -15.42
CA VAL A 169 -12.38 -0.36 -16.82
C VAL A 169 -11.00 -0.95 -17.13
N GLY A 170 -10.29 -1.42 -16.11
CA GLY A 170 -8.97 -2.04 -16.26
C GLY A 170 -8.38 -2.52 -14.95
N ALA A 171 -7.11 -2.91 -14.99
CA ALA A 171 -6.33 -3.27 -13.81
C ALA A 171 -4.89 -2.78 -13.95
N GLY A 172 -4.28 -2.39 -12.85
CA GLY A 172 -2.98 -1.75 -12.89
C GLY A 172 -2.32 -1.61 -11.55
N VAL A 173 -1.32 -0.75 -11.56
CA VAL A 173 -0.52 -0.38 -10.39
C VAL A 173 -0.64 1.11 -10.14
N ALA A 174 -0.84 1.48 -8.88
CA ALA A 174 -0.67 2.84 -8.39
C ALA A 174 0.48 2.87 -7.36
N ARG A 175 0.93 4.07 -7.00
CA ARG A 175 1.87 4.27 -5.89
C ARG A 175 1.29 5.24 -4.88
N ALA A 176 1.61 5.00 -3.61
CA ALA A 176 1.30 5.96 -2.56
C ALA A 176 2.15 7.24 -2.78
N PRO A 177 1.56 8.45 -2.68
CA PRO A 177 2.30 9.69 -2.87
C PRO A 177 3.31 9.92 -1.73
N LEU A 178 4.54 10.30 -2.06
CA LEU A 178 5.61 10.48 -1.07
C LEU A 178 5.26 11.53 0.00
N ALA A 179 4.55 12.58 -0.39
CA ALA A 179 4.21 13.71 0.49
C ALA A 179 3.47 13.31 1.77
N CYS A 180 2.62 12.27 1.75
CA CYS A 180 1.94 11.83 2.96
C CYS A 180 2.90 11.18 3.98
N PHE A 181 4.00 10.58 3.52
CA PHE A 181 5.07 10.04 4.36
C PHE A 181 5.97 11.14 4.90
N GLU A 182 6.26 12.18 4.11
CA GLU A 182 7.04 13.35 4.55
C GLU A 182 6.36 14.03 5.73
N MET A 183 5.07 14.36 5.56
CA MET A 183 4.26 14.95 6.63
C MET A 183 4.18 14.06 7.88
N ALA A 184 4.10 12.74 7.70
CA ALA A 184 4.08 11.81 8.82
C ALA A 184 5.43 11.79 9.57
N LEU A 185 6.55 11.79 8.85
CA LEU A 185 7.88 11.79 9.46
C LEU A 185 8.17 13.10 10.19
N GLU A 186 7.79 14.24 9.63
CA GLU A 186 7.88 15.55 10.29
C GLU A 186 7.08 15.58 11.59
N ALA A 187 5.83 15.08 11.57
CA ALA A 187 4.99 15.01 12.75
C ALA A 187 5.58 14.06 13.81
N PHE A 188 6.17 12.94 13.39
CA PHE A 188 6.86 12.00 14.28
C PHE A 188 8.08 12.65 14.95
N ALA A 189 8.92 13.35 14.19
CA ALA A 189 10.08 14.06 14.70
C ALA A 189 9.69 15.16 15.71
N ALA A 190 8.65 15.94 15.41
CA ALA A 190 8.13 16.98 16.30
C ALA A 190 7.60 16.40 17.63
N ARG A 191 6.87 15.27 17.57
CA ARG A 191 6.39 14.57 18.79
C ARG A 191 7.55 14.09 19.64
N LYS A 192 8.57 13.49 19.03
CA LYS A 192 9.73 12.96 19.75
C LYS A 192 10.54 14.07 20.41
N GLY A 193 10.82 15.16 19.68
CA GLY A 193 11.48 16.34 20.25
C GLY A 193 10.72 16.97 21.42
N ALA A 194 9.39 17.00 21.37
CA ALA A 194 8.56 17.48 22.47
C ALA A 194 8.52 16.54 23.68
N ALA A 195 8.73 15.23 23.49
CA ALA A 195 8.83 14.26 24.58
C ALA A 195 10.20 14.36 25.28
N ASP A 196 11.28 14.44 24.50
CA ASP A 196 12.65 14.56 25.03
C ASP A 196 12.87 15.89 25.77
N GLY A 197 12.22 16.97 25.33
CA GLY A 197 12.26 18.28 25.99
C GLY A 197 11.50 18.38 27.32
N LYS A 198 10.70 17.37 27.70
CA LYS A 198 9.96 17.32 28.99
C LYS A 198 10.69 16.53 30.08
N VAL A 199 11.86 15.96 29.78
CA VAL A 199 12.67 15.16 30.71
C VAL A 199 13.84 15.97 31.30
N ASN A 200 13.95 17.27 30.98
CA ASN A 200 14.95 18.19 31.54
C ASN A 200 14.32 19.26 32.43
#